data_AF-W9KM57-F1
#
_entry.id   AF-W9KM57-F1
#
_cell.length_a   1.000
_cell.length_b   1.000
_cell.length_c   1.000
_cell.angle_alpha   90.00
_cell.angle_beta   90.00
_cell.angle_gamma   90.00
#
_symmetry.space_group_name_H-M   'P 1'
#
loop_
_entity.id
_entity.type
_entity.pdbx_description
1 polymer ?
#
loop_
_entity_poly.entity_id
_entity_poly.type
_entity_poly.pdbx_seq_one_letter_code
_entity_poly.pdbx_strand_id
1 'polypeptide(L)'
;MASKDGLVHKRKVVSHFVPLPSDLPTDALPTPGPILEWTRQTLQNMFDGDGPTEATTDDASPAADFSLYSEHPRWPLAPGFRFMTLARVMALIDEDKLPRQEGMDLYRTMAGSLIESQDFASLQHPTTILKQSKKRELPPWLTPNMWAQRRLGNAVTHNDMRDFFSGLLKASTKSNNVSGQFMSKITKQRDRLSEASFQLMWFPFLRSIIPLLENESISLSTPTYKKFFSAVTRGILDKFLGPEPRKPWTWALAGVPCDCSDCERVSAFLRHHTKMSEEYLMNKPRRNHVQQVVEEAGVGCSIRTRRDTSPSPLVVTKTSRPQGVKLEAWKKRRNQVLEEFDQIQPHHLKKLLGKECKTIEQLRACQKDQENLSQGPQTGEKRGVDE
;
A
#
# COMPACT_ATOMS: atom_id res chain seq x y z
N MET A 1 31.85 25.92 31.28
CA MET A 1 30.86 27.01 31.19
C MET A 1 29.95 26.72 30.00
N ALA A 2 28.82 26.06 30.24
CA ALA A 2 27.82 25.82 29.19
C ALA A 2 27.14 27.15 28.86
N SER A 3 27.13 27.53 27.58
CA SER A 3 26.54 28.81 27.12
C SER A 3 25.09 28.92 27.61
N LYS A 4 24.74 30.08 28.19
CA LYS A 4 23.39 30.42 28.65
C LYS A 4 22.33 30.25 27.55
N ASP A 5 22.75 30.38 26.28
CA ASP A 5 21.88 30.20 25.10
C ASP A 5 21.37 28.76 24.95
N GLY A 6 22.17 27.77 25.32
CA GLY A 6 21.77 26.36 25.27
C GLY A 6 20.70 25.99 26.31
N LEU A 7 20.67 26.69 27.44
CA LEU A 7 19.69 26.48 28.52
C LEU A 7 18.34 27.11 28.20
N VAL A 8 18.34 28.28 27.55
CA VAL A 8 17.11 28.96 27.09
C VAL A 8 16.44 28.17 25.98
N HIS A 9 17.22 27.61 25.05
CA HIS A 9 16.68 26.77 23.97
C HIS A 9 16.04 25.47 24.49
N LYS A 10 16.71 24.79 25.44
CA LYS A 10 16.18 23.59 26.13
C LYS A 10 14.83 23.85 26.82
N ARG A 11 14.66 25.02 27.47
CA ARG A 11 13.42 25.38 28.16
C ARG A 11 12.26 25.59 27.19
N LYS A 12 12.54 26.15 26.01
CA LYS A 12 11.55 26.38 24.95
C LYS A 12 11.06 25.07 24.33
N VAL A 13 11.92 24.08 24.09
CA VAL A 13 11.50 22.77 23.55
C VAL A 13 10.58 22.03 24.53
N VAL A 14 10.92 22.03 25.82
CA VAL A 14 10.12 21.36 26.88
C VAL A 14 8.73 21.99 27.03
N SER A 15 8.61 23.31 26.89
CA SER A 15 7.31 23.99 27.01
C SER A 15 6.35 23.75 25.84
N HIS A 16 6.83 23.21 24.70
CA HIS A 16 5.95 22.85 23.58
C HIS A 16 5.28 21.49 23.76
N PHE A 17 5.82 20.62 24.63
CA PHE A 17 5.21 19.34 24.93
C PHE A 17 4.08 19.42 25.96
N VAL A 18 4.08 20.45 26.83
CA VAL A 18 3.19 20.52 28.00
C VAL A 18 2.95 21.98 28.44
N PRO A 19 1.71 22.40 28.77
CA PRO A 19 1.47 23.65 29.48
C PRO A 19 2.10 23.61 30.88
N LEU A 20 2.95 24.60 31.18
CA LEU A 20 3.57 24.72 32.50
C LEU A 20 2.48 24.93 33.59
N PRO A 21 2.62 24.32 34.78
CA PRO A 21 1.74 24.59 35.91
C PRO A 21 1.68 26.10 36.19
N SER A 22 0.47 26.63 36.38
CA SER A 22 0.19 28.06 36.62
C SER A 22 0.89 28.62 37.87
N ASP A 23 1.36 27.75 38.74
CA ASP A 23 1.80 28.09 40.09
C ASP A 23 3.33 28.25 40.18
N LEU A 24 4.04 28.25 39.04
CA LEU A 24 5.49 28.43 38.98
C LEU A 24 5.88 29.92 39.07
N PRO A 25 6.67 30.32 40.08
CA PRO A 25 7.15 31.70 40.21
C PRO A 25 8.03 32.11 39.01
N THR A 26 7.85 33.34 38.54
CA THR A 26 8.49 33.93 37.35
C THR A 26 10.03 33.91 37.40
N ASP A 27 10.60 33.80 38.61
CA ASP A 27 12.03 34.01 38.86
C ASP A 27 12.78 32.72 39.22
N ALA A 28 12.13 31.55 39.11
CA ALA A 28 12.77 30.28 39.40
C ALA A 28 13.76 29.87 38.29
N LEU A 29 15.06 30.09 38.55
CA LEU A 29 16.16 29.26 38.05
C LEU A 29 16.87 28.66 39.28
N PRO A 30 17.07 27.33 39.33
CA PRO A 30 17.60 26.53 38.23
C PRO A 30 16.64 25.39 37.82
N THR A 31 16.71 24.94 36.56
CA THR A 31 16.01 23.72 36.12
C THR A 31 17.05 22.60 35.93
N PRO A 32 17.16 21.58 36.82
CA PRO A 32 18.26 20.62 36.65
C PRO A 32 17.92 19.12 36.69
N GLY A 33 16.68 18.66 36.86
CA GLY A 33 16.46 17.20 36.87
C GLY A 33 15.01 16.74 36.81
N PRO A 34 14.13 17.20 37.71
CA PRO A 34 12.76 16.69 37.80
C PRO A 34 11.92 16.97 36.56
N ILE A 35 12.05 18.16 35.95
CA ILE A 35 11.34 18.50 34.72
C ILE A 35 11.90 17.72 33.52
N LEU A 36 13.22 17.53 33.44
CA LEU A 36 13.83 16.73 32.37
C LEU A 36 13.46 15.25 32.50
N GLU A 37 13.44 14.72 33.72
CA GLU A 37 13.04 13.34 34.01
C GLU A 37 11.55 13.15 33.81
N TRP A 38 10.72 14.13 34.17
CA TRP A 38 9.29 14.10 33.89
C TRP A 38 8.98 14.23 32.40
N THR A 39 9.64 15.13 31.66
CA THR A 39 9.52 15.21 30.19
C THR A 39 10.01 13.92 29.54
N ARG A 40 11.10 13.33 30.03
CA ARG A 40 11.57 12.01 29.60
C ARG A 40 10.53 10.94 29.86
N GLN A 41 9.94 10.89 31.06
CA GLN A 41 8.90 9.94 31.44
C GLN A 41 7.61 10.14 30.62
N THR A 42 7.21 11.38 30.35
CA THR A 42 6.04 11.72 29.55
C THR A 42 6.25 11.35 28.08
N LEU A 43 7.44 11.60 27.53
CA LEU A 43 7.81 11.12 26.21
C LEU A 43 7.92 9.60 26.17
N GLN A 44 8.42 8.98 27.23
CA GLN A 44 8.50 7.53 27.36
C GLN A 44 7.12 6.90 27.41
N ASN A 45 6.15 7.50 28.12
CA ASN A 45 4.76 7.09 28.09
C ASN A 45 4.14 7.28 26.69
N MET A 46 4.42 8.40 26.00
CA MET A 46 4.01 8.58 24.59
C MET A 46 4.63 7.53 23.66
N PHE A 47 5.88 7.16 23.90
CA PHE A 47 6.58 6.15 23.12
C PHE A 47 6.08 4.74 23.43
N ASP A 48 5.71 4.42 24.68
CA ASP A 48 5.21 3.11 25.12
C ASP A 48 3.71 2.90 24.78
N GLY A 49 3.02 3.92 24.27
CA GLY A 49 1.61 3.85 23.86
C GLY A 49 0.59 4.14 24.96
N ASP A 50 1.07 4.51 26.15
CA ASP A 50 0.28 4.94 27.32
C ASP A 50 0.21 6.47 27.48
N GLY A 51 0.78 7.23 26.54
CA GLY A 51 0.70 8.69 26.48
C GLY A 51 -0.62 9.19 25.88
N PRO A 52 -0.89 10.52 25.94
CA PRO A 52 -2.13 11.10 25.44
C PRO A 52 -2.36 10.69 23.99
N THR A 53 -3.56 10.19 23.72
CA THR A 53 -4.01 9.51 22.48
C THR A 53 -3.97 10.35 21.20
N GLU A 54 -3.38 11.53 21.26
CA GLU A 54 -3.49 12.63 20.30
C GLU A 54 -2.12 13.18 19.87
N ALA A 55 -1.07 12.35 19.85
CA ALA A 55 0.20 12.79 19.26
C ALA A 55 0.00 13.15 17.78
N THR A 56 0.19 14.42 17.45
CA THR A 56 0.00 15.03 16.14
C THR A 56 1.34 15.33 15.46
N THR A 57 1.29 15.87 14.23
CA THR A 57 2.45 16.43 13.53
C THR A 57 3.19 17.49 14.35
N ASP A 58 2.47 18.20 15.23
CA ASP A 58 3.04 19.27 16.04
C ASP A 58 3.96 18.73 17.15
N ASP A 59 3.76 17.47 17.56
CA ASP A 59 4.58 16.78 18.58
C ASP A 59 5.88 16.19 17.99
N ALA A 60 5.98 16.10 16.65
CA ALA A 60 7.16 15.57 15.98
C ALA A 60 8.37 16.52 16.05
N SER A 61 8.11 17.84 16.03
CA SER A 61 9.19 18.84 16.11
C SER A 61 9.87 18.84 17.49
N PRO A 62 9.12 18.90 18.61
CA PRO A 62 9.74 18.84 19.92
C PRO A 62 10.44 17.49 20.20
N ALA A 63 9.99 16.38 19.59
CA ALA A 63 10.65 15.07 19.75
C ALA A 63 11.95 14.95 18.96
N ALA A 64 12.01 15.55 17.77
CA ALA A 64 13.26 15.73 17.05
C ALA A 64 14.23 16.57 17.88
N ASP A 65 13.75 17.68 18.45
CA ASP A 65 14.56 18.55 19.30
C ASP A 65 15.05 17.83 20.57
N PHE A 66 14.22 16.99 21.20
CA PHE A 66 14.64 16.17 22.35
C PHE A 66 15.69 15.11 21.97
N SER A 67 15.58 14.49 20.80
CA SER A 67 16.52 13.48 20.33
C SER A 67 17.94 14.02 20.12
N LEU A 68 18.09 15.33 19.91
CA LEU A 68 19.39 16.03 19.86
C LEU A 68 20.13 16.04 21.21
N TYR A 69 19.43 15.76 22.32
CA TYR A 69 19.97 15.87 23.67
C TYR A 69 20.10 14.53 24.40
N SER A 70 19.79 13.40 23.75
CA SER A 70 19.93 12.06 24.35
C SER A 70 21.18 11.35 23.80
N GLU A 71 22.03 10.84 24.70
CA GLU A 71 23.17 9.98 24.33
C GLU A 71 22.72 8.67 23.66
N HIS A 72 21.48 8.25 23.94
CA HIS A 72 20.81 7.11 23.31
C HIS A 72 19.36 7.49 22.96
N PRO A 73 19.09 7.97 21.74
CA PRO A 73 17.72 8.31 21.33
C PRO A 73 16.87 7.03 21.33
N ARG A 74 15.98 6.87 22.32
CA ARG A 74 14.92 5.85 22.27
C ARG A 74 13.79 6.38 21.39
N TRP A 75 13.32 5.56 20.45
CA TRP A 75 12.42 6.01 19.40
C TRP A 75 10.94 5.96 19.76
N PRO A 76 10.14 6.81 19.10
CA PRO A 76 8.70 6.59 18.99
C PRO A 76 8.40 5.24 18.36
N LEU A 77 7.44 4.49 18.90
CA LEU A 77 7.07 3.18 18.35
C LEU A 77 6.38 3.28 16.98
N ALA A 78 5.68 4.39 16.72
CA ALA A 78 4.93 4.60 15.49
C ALA A 78 5.86 4.85 14.29
N PRO A 79 5.77 4.05 13.20
CA PRO A 79 6.60 4.25 12.01
C PRO A 79 6.48 5.68 11.45
N GLY A 80 5.26 6.18 11.24
CA GLY A 80 5.01 7.52 10.69
C GLY A 80 5.73 8.63 11.46
N PHE A 81 5.72 8.56 12.80
CA PHE A 81 6.44 9.52 13.62
C PHE A 81 7.95 9.48 13.39
N ARG A 82 8.56 8.29 13.28
CA ARG A 82 10.00 8.16 13.02
C ARG A 82 10.39 8.81 11.68
N PHE A 83 9.58 8.64 10.63
CA PHE A 83 9.79 9.29 9.34
C PHE A 83 9.71 10.82 9.46
N MET A 84 8.70 11.34 10.18
CA MET A 84 8.57 12.78 10.41
C MET A 84 9.73 13.36 11.22
N THR A 85 10.19 12.68 12.27
CA THR A 85 11.35 13.10 13.06
C THR A 85 12.60 13.21 12.18
N LEU A 86 12.85 12.21 11.34
CA LEU A 86 13.98 12.22 10.41
C LEU A 86 13.87 13.33 9.36
N ALA A 87 12.67 13.57 8.83
CA ALA A 87 12.41 14.68 7.92
C ALA A 87 12.69 16.02 8.61
N ARG A 88 12.31 16.18 9.88
CA ARG A 88 12.59 17.39 10.66
C ARG A 88 14.08 17.59 10.92
N VAL A 89 14.82 16.53 11.26
CA VAL A 89 16.28 16.60 11.41
C VAL A 89 16.92 17.10 10.12
N MET A 90 16.51 16.58 8.96
CA MET A 90 17.00 17.06 7.65
C MET A 90 16.65 18.54 7.41
N ALA A 91 15.42 18.96 7.71
CA ALA A 91 15.01 20.35 7.58
C ALA A 91 15.84 21.28 8.48
N LEU A 92 16.14 20.88 9.71
CA LEU A 92 16.98 21.68 10.62
C LEU A 92 18.43 21.81 10.13
N ILE A 93 18.95 20.78 9.46
CA ILE A 93 20.27 20.85 8.80
C ILE A 93 20.22 21.79 7.60
N ASP A 94 19.20 21.66 6.75
CA ASP A 94 19.04 22.49 5.54
C ASP A 94 18.73 23.97 5.90
N GLU A 95 18.14 24.24 7.08
CA GLU A 95 17.89 25.58 7.65
C GLU A 95 19.11 26.16 8.41
N ASP A 96 20.27 25.50 8.41
CA ASP A 96 21.48 25.85 9.19
C ASP A 96 21.26 26.01 10.71
N LYS A 97 20.18 25.42 11.23
CA LYS A 97 19.86 25.42 12.67
C LYS A 97 20.58 24.33 13.44
N LEU A 98 21.08 23.32 12.74
CA LEU A 98 21.89 22.25 13.30
C LEU A 98 23.25 22.22 12.59
N PRO A 99 24.38 22.13 13.32
CA PRO A 99 25.69 21.96 12.71
C PRO A 99 25.68 20.79 11.73
N ARG A 100 26.12 21.04 10.49
CA ARG A 100 25.87 20.12 9.36
C ARG A 100 26.47 18.73 9.59
N GLN A 101 27.67 18.64 10.17
CA GLN A 101 28.36 17.37 10.36
C GLN A 101 27.66 16.55 11.45
N GLU A 102 27.45 17.15 12.62
CA GLU A 102 26.77 16.56 13.78
C GLU A 102 25.34 16.17 13.45
N GLY A 103 24.63 17.02 12.70
CA GLY A 103 23.28 16.73 12.22
C GLY A 103 23.23 15.55 11.26
N MET A 104 24.17 15.46 10.32
CA MET A 104 24.27 14.31 9.42
C MET A 104 24.69 13.03 10.15
N ASP A 105 25.54 13.13 11.16
CA ASP A 105 25.92 12.01 12.03
C ASP A 105 24.73 11.48 12.83
N LEU A 106 23.93 12.39 13.40
CA LEU A 106 22.68 12.05 14.08
C LEU A 106 21.67 11.44 13.11
N TYR A 107 21.44 12.06 11.95
CA TYR A 107 20.53 11.54 10.95
C TYR A 107 20.93 10.13 10.51
N ARG A 108 22.23 9.88 10.25
CA ARG A 108 22.72 8.53 9.89
C ARG A 108 22.47 7.52 10.99
N THR A 109 22.78 7.87 12.23
CA THR A 109 22.55 6.99 13.39
C THR A 109 21.07 6.65 13.50
N MET A 110 20.22 7.65 13.36
CA MET A 110 18.80 7.46 13.48
C MET A 110 18.22 6.64 12.30
N ALA A 111 18.57 7.02 11.08
CA ALA A 111 18.14 6.31 9.89
C ALA A 111 18.59 4.85 9.90
N GLY A 112 19.84 4.59 10.32
CA GLY A 112 20.40 3.25 10.42
C GLY A 112 19.56 2.34 11.30
N SER A 113 19.31 2.74 12.55
CA SER A 113 18.57 1.84 13.45
C SER A 113 17.03 1.83 13.17
N LEU A 114 16.48 2.82 12.43
CA LEU A 114 15.15 2.69 11.81
C LEU A 114 15.16 1.58 10.77
N ILE A 115 16.14 1.56 9.85
CA ILE A 115 16.26 0.52 8.81
C ILE A 115 16.43 -0.87 9.43
N GLU A 116 17.17 -0.98 10.54
CA GLU A 116 17.35 -2.23 11.26
C GLU A 116 16.04 -2.72 11.87
N SER A 117 15.34 -1.85 12.60
CA SER A 117 14.15 -2.22 13.39
C SER A 117 12.84 -2.27 12.59
N GLN A 118 12.70 -1.46 11.54
CA GLN A 118 11.45 -1.34 10.81
C GLN A 118 11.21 -2.53 9.86
N ASP A 119 10.01 -3.09 9.95
CA ASP A 119 9.47 -3.95 8.91
C ASP A 119 8.78 -3.09 7.85
N PHE A 120 9.43 -2.88 6.70
CA PHE A 120 8.85 -2.04 5.66
C PHE A 120 7.67 -2.73 4.97
N ALA A 121 7.53 -4.05 5.11
CA ALA A 121 6.37 -4.77 4.61
C ALA A 121 5.10 -4.55 5.44
N SER A 122 5.23 -4.10 6.69
CA SER A 122 4.09 -3.82 7.56
C SER A 122 3.59 -2.37 7.45
N LEU A 123 4.26 -1.51 6.66
CA LEU A 123 3.86 -0.12 6.50
C LEU A 123 2.48 -0.02 5.85
N GLN A 124 1.64 0.86 6.40
CA GLN A 124 0.28 1.05 5.93
C GLN A 124 0.11 2.43 5.31
N HIS A 125 -0.49 2.47 4.13
CA HIS A 125 -0.91 3.72 3.50
C HIS A 125 -2.18 4.26 4.19
N PRO A 126 -2.34 5.59 4.37
CA PRO A 126 -3.54 6.19 4.95
C PRO A 126 -4.85 5.67 4.34
N THR A 127 -4.90 5.55 3.01
CA THR A 127 -6.06 5.03 2.28
C THR A 127 -6.43 3.60 2.68
N THR A 128 -5.45 2.75 2.99
CA THR A 128 -5.70 1.37 3.43
C THR A 128 -6.32 1.36 4.82
N ILE A 129 -5.80 2.19 5.73
CA ILE A 129 -6.35 2.35 7.09
C ILE A 129 -7.80 2.84 7.02
N LEU A 130 -8.08 3.87 6.23
CA LEU A 130 -9.44 4.41 6.06
C LEU A 130 -10.42 3.40 5.43
N LYS A 131 -9.95 2.54 4.53
CA LYS A 131 -10.79 1.46 3.98
C LYS A 131 -11.06 0.37 5.02
N GLN A 132 -10.10 0.08 5.89
CA GLN A 132 -10.28 -0.90 6.97
C GLN A 132 -11.23 -0.40 8.05
N SER A 133 -11.17 0.89 8.41
CA SER A 133 -12.05 1.46 9.44
C SER A 133 -13.53 1.34 9.07
N LYS A 134 -13.86 1.47 7.78
CA LYS A 134 -15.23 1.35 7.26
C LYS A 134 -15.78 -0.08 7.25
N LYS A 135 -14.92 -1.09 7.26
CA LYS A 135 -15.31 -2.50 7.12
C LYS A 135 -15.33 -3.27 8.42
N ARG A 136 -14.80 -2.68 9.50
CA ARG A 136 -14.56 -3.39 10.75
C ARG A 136 -15.73 -3.23 11.71
N GLU A 137 -16.18 -4.33 12.30
CA GLU A 137 -17.00 -4.28 13.50
C GLU A 137 -16.12 -3.77 14.64
N LEU A 138 -16.48 -2.61 15.19
CA LEU A 138 -15.74 -1.95 16.25
C LEU A 138 -16.47 -2.14 17.58
N PRO A 139 -15.74 -2.14 18.71
CA PRO A 139 -16.36 -2.10 20.03
C PRO A 139 -17.35 -0.93 20.14
N PRO A 140 -18.43 -1.06 20.94
CA PRO A 140 -19.49 -0.05 21.02
C PRO A 140 -19.00 1.37 21.38
N TRP A 141 -17.87 1.47 22.08
CA TRP A 141 -17.27 2.72 22.54
C TRP A 141 -16.29 3.36 21.53
N LEU A 142 -16.00 2.71 20.40
CA LEU A 142 -14.97 3.15 19.45
C LEU A 142 -15.58 3.47 18.08
N THR A 143 -15.56 4.74 17.70
CA THR A 143 -16.04 5.14 16.37
C THR A 143 -15.00 4.82 15.27
N PRO A 144 -15.43 4.58 14.02
CA PRO A 144 -14.52 4.38 12.89
C PRO A 144 -13.51 5.51 12.70
N ASN A 145 -13.91 6.74 12.98
CA ASN A 145 -13.04 7.92 12.88
C ASN A 145 -11.97 7.91 13.97
N MET A 146 -12.34 7.64 15.22
CA MET A 146 -11.38 7.55 16.33
C MET A 146 -10.36 6.42 16.10
N TRP A 147 -10.82 5.25 15.62
CA TRP A 147 -9.91 4.15 15.27
C TRP A 147 -8.96 4.53 14.13
N ALA A 148 -9.48 5.16 13.08
CA ALA A 148 -8.68 5.59 11.94
C ALA A 148 -7.64 6.62 12.36
N GLN A 149 -8.03 7.63 13.13
CA GLN A 149 -7.16 8.71 13.61
C GLN A 149 -5.99 8.17 14.43
N ARG A 150 -6.23 7.24 15.36
CA ARG A 150 -5.15 6.56 16.12
C ARG A 150 -4.17 5.81 15.22
N ARG A 151 -4.65 5.24 14.11
CA ARG A 151 -3.78 4.50 13.18
C ARG A 151 -3.13 5.37 12.12
N LEU A 152 -3.67 6.55 11.82
CA LEU A 152 -3.10 7.47 10.85
C LEU A 152 -1.72 7.98 11.30
N GLY A 153 -1.45 8.09 12.61
CA GLY A 153 -0.10 8.37 13.12
C GLY A 153 0.95 7.30 12.79
N ASN A 154 0.51 6.07 12.45
CA ASN A 154 1.38 4.99 11.96
C ASN A 154 1.45 4.92 10.43
N ALA A 155 0.68 5.77 9.74
CA ALA A 155 0.60 5.72 8.29
C ALA A 155 1.86 6.34 7.69
N VAL A 156 2.30 5.75 6.58
CA VAL A 156 3.43 6.24 5.80
C VAL A 156 2.97 6.32 4.34
N THR A 157 3.25 7.45 3.69
CA THR A 157 2.97 7.67 2.28
C THR A 157 4.22 7.43 1.44
N HIS A 158 4.07 7.37 0.12
CA HIS A 158 5.21 7.30 -0.78
C HIS A 158 6.08 8.57 -0.74
N ASN A 159 5.50 9.73 -0.40
CA ASN A 159 6.25 10.98 -0.25
C ASN A 159 7.14 10.93 0.99
N ASP A 160 6.63 10.43 2.13
CA ASP A 160 7.44 10.24 3.34
C ASP A 160 8.63 9.30 3.07
N MET A 161 8.38 8.22 2.32
CA MET A 161 9.43 7.28 1.87
C MET A 161 10.45 7.95 0.93
N ARG A 162 9.98 8.79 0.00
CA ARG A 162 10.84 9.55 -0.92
C ARG A 162 11.73 10.53 -0.16
N ASP A 163 11.16 11.27 0.77
CA ASP A 163 11.87 12.31 1.53
C ASP A 163 12.89 11.67 2.49
N PHE A 164 12.51 10.54 3.11
CA PHE A 164 13.46 9.71 3.84
C PHE A 164 14.60 9.23 2.94
N PHE A 165 14.30 8.69 1.76
CA PHE A 165 15.34 8.23 0.84
C PHE A 165 16.26 9.37 0.34
N SER A 166 15.70 10.57 0.14
CA SER A 166 16.47 11.78 -0.16
C SER A 166 17.50 12.08 0.93
N GLY A 167 17.06 12.08 2.20
CA GLY A 167 17.94 12.24 3.34
C GLY A 167 18.99 11.13 3.43
N LEU A 168 18.63 9.87 3.16
CA LEU A 168 19.59 8.77 3.10
C LEU A 168 20.68 8.99 2.06
N LEU A 169 20.34 9.53 0.89
CA LEU A 169 21.31 9.81 -0.17
C LEU A 169 22.30 10.91 0.25
N LYS A 170 21.79 12.03 0.78
CA LYS A 170 22.61 13.12 1.33
C LYS A 170 23.52 12.64 2.47
N ALA A 171 23.02 11.72 3.29
CA ALA A 171 23.71 11.23 4.47
C ALA A 171 24.70 10.08 4.18
N SER A 172 24.58 9.39 3.05
CA SER A 172 25.40 8.21 2.74
C SER A 172 26.85 8.58 2.44
N THR A 173 27.79 7.86 3.03
CA THR A 173 29.23 8.01 2.75
C THR A 173 29.82 6.70 2.22
N LYS A 174 31.09 6.74 1.75
CA LYS A 174 31.80 5.52 1.30
C LYS A 174 31.92 4.45 2.39
N SER A 175 32.09 4.87 3.64
CA SER A 175 32.24 3.96 4.80
C SER A 175 30.90 3.59 5.44
N ASN A 176 29.87 4.44 5.34
CA ASN A 176 28.56 4.21 5.92
C ASN A 176 27.44 4.50 4.90
N ASN A 177 27.14 3.50 4.06
CA ASN A 177 26.15 3.61 2.99
C ASN A 177 24.74 3.21 3.47
N VAL A 178 24.09 4.11 4.21
CA VAL A 178 22.73 3.90 4.75
C VAL A 178 21.66 3.75 3.66
N SER A 179 21.80 4.42 2.52
CA SER A 179 20.89 4.23 1.37
C SER A 179 20.99 2.80 0.79
N GLY A 180 22.21 2.25 0.74
CA GLY A 180 22.47 0.86 0.38
C GLY A 180 21.85 -0.14 1.36
N GLN A 181 21.94 0.12 2.66
CA GLN A 181 21.33 -0.71 3.71
C GLN A 181 19.81 -0.73 3.58
N PHE A 182 19.19 0.44 3.37
CA PHE A 182 17.76 0.56 3.12
C PHE A 182 17.31 -0.25 1.90
N MET A 183 17.95 -0.03 0.73
CA MET A 183 17.62 -0.77 -0.50
C MET A 183 17.75 -2.29 -0.32
N SER A 184 18.78 -2.74 0.40
CA SER A 184 19.00 -4.15 0.74
C SER A 184 17.87 -4.70 1.62
N LYS A 185 17.45 -3.95 2.64
CA LYS A 185 16.35 -4.33 3.54
C LYS A 185 15.03 -4.51 2.78
N ILE A 186 14.67 -3.54 1.93
CA ILE A 186 13.46 -3.62 1.09
C ILE A 186 13.55 -4.83 0.14
N THR A 187 14.70 -5.03 -0.50
CA THR A 187 14.92 -6.16 -1.40
C THR A 187 14.71 -7.51 -0.70
N LYS A 188 15.09 -7.64 0.57
CA LYS A 188 14.87 -8.84 1.40
C LYS A 188 13.41 -9.02 1.81
N GLN A 189 12.68 -7.92 2.00
CA GLN A 189 11.28 -7.94 2.44
C GLN A 189 10.26 -7.98 1.30
N ARG A 190 10.71 -7.87 0.03
CA ARG A 190 9.86 -7.77 -1.16
C ARG A 190 8.74 -8.83 -1.24
N ASP A 191 8.99 -10.05 -0.78
CA ASP A 191 8.05 -11.17 -0.88
C ASP A 191 6.91 -11.10 0.15
N ARG A 192 7.03 -10.22 1.16
CA ARG A 192 6.05 -9.98 2.23
C ARG A 192 5.17 -8.75 1.95
N LEU A 193 5.45 -8.00 0.89
CA LEU A 193 4.69 -6.81 0.53
C LEU A 193 3.28 -7.19 0.09
N SER A 194 2.28 -6.46 0.59
CA SER A 194 0.87 -6.67 0.20
C SER A 194 0.54 -6.01 -1.14
N GLU A 195 -0.51 -6.51 -1.80
CA GLU A 195 -1.06 -5.93 -3.04
C GLU A 195 -1.36 -4.42 -2.91
N ALA A 196 -2.03 -4.02 -1.82
CA ALA A 196 -2.32 -2.61 -1.57
C ALA A 196 -1.06 -1.76 -1.35
N SER A 197 -0.02 -2.34 -0.74
CA SER A 197 1.27 -1.66 -0.53
C SER A 197 2.00 -1.43 -1.85
N PHE A 198 1.98 -2.39 -2.78
CA PHE A 198 2.59 -2.20 -4.09
C PHE A 198 1.98 -1.00 -4.83
N GLN A 199 0.65 -0.93 -4.90
CA GLN A 199 -0.06 0.13 -5.62
C GLN A 199 0.10 1.51 -4.98
N LEU A 200 -0.12 1.61 -3.67
CA LEU A 200 -0.23 2.91 -3.01
C LEU A 200 1.11 3.47 -2.52
N MET A 201 2.13 2.63 -2.38
CA MET A 201 3.40 2.99 -1.78
C MET A 201 4.58 2.73 -2.73
N TRP A 202 4.81 1.48 -3.14
CA TRP A 202 6.06 1.11 -3.81
C TRP A 202 6.15 1.59 -5.25
N PHE A 203 5.08 1.51 -6.05
CA PHE A 203 5.08 2.05 -7.42
C PHE A 203 5.30 3.57 -7.43
N PRO A 204 4.49 4.39 -6.71
CA PRO A 204 4.72 5.82 -6.61
C PRO A 204 6.12 6.17 -6.08
N PHE A 205 6.61 5.42 -5.09
CA PHE A 205 7.96 5.60 -4.56
C PHE A 205 9.03 5.36 -5.64
N LEU A 206 9.01 4.22 -6.33
CA LEU A 206 9.97 3.90 -7.40
C LEU A 206 9.98 4.96 -8.50
N ARG A 207 8.80 5.47 -8.88
CA ARG A 207 8.69 6.57 -9.85
C ARG A 207 9.30 7.86 -9.30
N SER A 208 9.03 8.19 -8.04
CA SER A 208 9.47 9.44 -7.42
C SER A 208 10.97 9.53 -7.17
N ILE A 209 11.66 8.40 -7.00
CA ILE A 209 13.12 8.41 -6.76
C ILE A 209 13.93 8.57 -8.05
N ILE A 210 13.36 8.36 -9.23
CA ILE A 210 14.06 8.57 -10.50
C ILE A 210 14.52 10.03 -10.66
N PRO A 211 13.63 11.04 -10.62
CA PRO A 211 14.05 12.43 -10.72
C PRO A 211 14.98 12.85 -9.55
N LEU A 212 14.83 12.22 -8.39
CA LEU A 212 15.70 12.45 -7.23
C LEU A 212 17.14 12.01 -7.54
N LEU A 213 17.34 10.80 -8.07
CA LEU A 213 18.66 10.31 -8.47
C LEU A 213 19.29 11.20 -9.55
N GLU A 214 18.49 11.68 -10.51
CA GLU A 214 18.96 12.57 -11.57
C GLU A 214 19.38 13.95 -11.03
N ASN A 215 18.61 14.52 -10.11
CA ASN A 215 18.95 15.79 -9.45
C ASN A 215 20.27 15.71 -8.67
N GLU A 216 20.55 14.57 -8.04
CA GLU A 216 21.82 14.30 -7.36
C GLU A 216 22.95 13.88 -8.33
N SER A 217 22.74 13.98 -9.65
CA SER A 217 23.69 13.56 -10.69
C SER A 217 24.12 12.09 -10.59
N ILE A 218 23.29 11.26 -9.97
CA ILE A 218 23.53 9.82 -9.80
C ILE A 218 23.08 9.09 -11.05
N SER A 219 24.01 8.39 -11.70
CA SER A 219 23.68 7.61 -12.88
C SER A 219 22.69 6.49 -12.57
N LEU A 220 21.55 6.48 -13.27
CA LEU A 220 20.57 5.38 -13.25
C LEU A 220 21.17 4.03 -13.68
N SER A 221 22.32 4.05 -14.36
CA SER A 221 23.05 2.84 -14.76
C SER A 221 23.86 2.21 -13.63
N THR A 222 23.94 2.85 -12.45
CA THR A 222 24.71 2.36 -11.30
C THR A 222 24.18 0.99 -10.85
N PRO A 223 25.05 -0.04 -10.68
CA PRO A 223 24.62 -1.40 -10.40
C PRO A 223 23.70 -1.56 -9.18
N THR A 224 23.91 -0.76 -8.13
CA THR A 224 23.11 -0.81 -6.90
C THR A 224 21.64 -0.47 -7.16
N TYR A 225 21.37 0.64 -7.85
CA TYR A 225 19.99 1.05 -8.16
C TYR A 225 19.35 0.10 -9.17
N LYS A 226 20.10 -0.39 -10.16
CA LYS A 226 19.58 -1.41 -11.09
C LYS A 226 19.12 -2.66 -10.35
N LYS A 227 19.96 -3.19 -9.45
CA LYS A 227 19.62 -4.36 -8.64
C LYS A 227 18.38 -4.10 -7.78
N PHE A 228 18.29 -2.93 -7.16
CA PHE A 228 17.15 -2.54 -6.33
C PHE A 228 15.85 -2.47 -7.16
N PHE A 229 15.84 -1.70 -8.24
CA PHE A 229 14.68 -1.53 -9.12
C PHE A 229 14.23 -2.86 -9.73
N SER A 230 15.16 -3.67 -10.27
CA SER A 230 14.83 -5.00 -10.79
C SER A 230 14.24 -5.91 -9.71
N ALA A 231 14.79 -5.90 -8.48
CA ALA A 231 14.29 -6.76 -7.42
C ALA A 231 12.88 -6.39 -6.94
N VAL A 232 12.59 -5.10 -6.76
CA VAL A 232 11.25 -4.64 -6.37
C VAL A 232 10.26 -4.86 -7.50
N THR A 233 10.65 -4.56 -8.74
CA THR A 233 9.84 -4.81 -9.95
C THR A 233 9.51 -6.28 -10.10
N ARG A 234 10.46 -7.18 -9.89
CA ARG A 234 10.20 -8.62 -9.90
C ARG A 234 9.23 -9.02 -8.78
N GLY A 235 9.38 -8.47 -7.58
CA GLY A 235 8.42 -8.70 -6.48
C GLY A 235 6.99 -8.29 -6.86
N ILE A 236 6.85 -7.15 -7.54
CA ILE A 236 5.57 -6.68 -8.10
C ILE A 236 5.02 -7.69 -9.13
N LEU A 237 5.82 -8.08 -10.11
CA LEU A 237 5.38 -8.98 -11.17
C LEU A 237 5.00 -10.37 -10.63
N ASP A 238 5.77 -10.89 -9.67
CA ASP A 238 5.56 -12.23 -9.14
C ASP A 238 4.40 -12.29 -8.12
N LYS A 239 4.26 -11.27 -7.26
CA LYS A 239 3.29 -11.29 -6.14
C LYS A 239 2.02 -10.53 -6.43
N PHE A 240 2.11 -9.34 -7.04
CA PHE A 240 0.93 -8.53 -7.33
C PHE A 240 0.24 -8.98 -8.62
N LEU A 241 1.00 -9.09 -9.72
CA LEU A 241 0.42 -9.53 -10.99
C LEU A 241 0.18 -11.06 -10.98
N GLY A 242 1.22 -11.83 -10.65
CA GLY A 242 1.19 -13.28 -10.70
C GLY A 242 1.11 -13.84 -12.13
N PRO A 243 1.12 -15.18 -12.27
CA PRO A 243 1.05 -15.81 -13.59
C PRO A 243 -0.30 -15.52 -14.27
N GLU A 244 -0.26 -15.35 -15.59
CA GLU A 244 -1.49 -15.21 -16.39
C GLU A 244 -2.37 -16.47 -16.22
N PRO A 245 -3.63 -16.32 -15.80
CA PRO A 245 -4.56 -17.43 -15.73
C PRO A 245 -4.76 -18.05 -17.11
N ARG A 246 -4.79 -19.38 -17.19
CA ARG A 246 -5.14 -20.07 -18.45
C ARG A 246 -6.51 -19.61 -18.94
N LYS A 247 -6.65 -19.43 -20.26
CA LYS A 247 -7.92 -19.04 -20.88
C LYS A 247 -9.07 -19.93 -20.38
N PRO A 248 -10.25 -19.35 -20.09
CA PRO A 248 -11.35 -20.10 -19.52
C PRO A 248 -11.90 -21.11 -20.53
N TRP A 249 -11.57 -22.39 -20.34
CA TRP A 249 -11.99 -23.48 -21.23
C TRP A 249 -13.29 -24.17 -20.78
N THR A 250 -13.75 -23.93 -19.54
CA THR A 250 -14.94 -24.58 -18.99
C THR A 250 -15.97 -23.59 -18.45
N TRP A 251 -17.24 -23.94 -18.62
CA TRP A 251 -18.40 -23.37 -17.94
C TRP A 251 -18.72 -24.07 -16.61
N ALA A 252 -17.83 -24.91 -16.09
CA ALA A 252 -18.07 -25.59 -14.82
C ALA A 252 -18.09 -24.58 -13.66
N LEU A 253 -19.20 -24.58 -12.91
CA LEU A 253 -19.42 -23.82 -11.70
C LEU A 253 -19.52 -24.77 -10.50
N ALA A 254 -19.41 -24.20 -9.29
CA ALA A 254 -19.75 -24.93 -8.08
C ALA A 254 -21.24 -25.33 -8.10
N GLY A 255 -21.56 -26.50 -7.54
CA GLY A 255 -22.94 -26.88 -7.30
C GLY A 255 -23.55 -26.07 -6.15
N VAL A 256 -24.84 -26.28 -5.91
CA VAL A 256 -25.53 -25.68 -4.75
C VAL A 256 -25.40 -26.57 -3.51
N PRO A 257 -25.52 -26.03 -2.29
CA PRO A 257 -25.35 -26.79 -1.05
C PRO A 257 -26.52 -27.73 -0.70
N CYS A 258 -27.69 -27.58 -1.35
CA CYS A 258 -28.84 -28.44 -1.13
C CYS A 258 -28.71 -29.77 -1.89
N ASP A 259 -29.14 -30.85 -1.25
CA ASP A 259 -29.06 -32.25 -1.69
C ASP A 259 -30.40 -32.80 -2.22
N CYS A 260 -31.43 -31.97 -2.37
CA CYS A 260 -32.70 -32.42 -2.93
C CYS A 260 -32.55 -32.78 -4.43
N SER A 261 -33.40 -33.69 -4.94
CA SER A 261 -33.31 -34.18 -6.33
C SER A 261 -33.32 -33.06 -7.39
N ASP A 262 -34.03 -31.95 -7.14
CA ASP A 262 -34.05 -30.82 -8.06
C ASP A 262 -32.74 -30.04 -8.04
N CYS A 263 -32.20 -29.78 -6.84
CA CYS A 263 -30.92 -29.11 -6.64
C CYS A 263 -29.73 -29.93 -7.11
N GLU A 264 -29.80 -31.26 -7.06
CA GLU A 264 -28.80 -32.15 -7.65
C GLU A 264 -28.76 -32.04 -9.17
N ARG A 265 -29.92 -32.01 -9.84
CA ARG A 265 -29.99 -31.82 -11.31
C ARG A 265 -29.41 -30.48 -11.72
N VAL A 266 -29.78 -29.42 -11.01
CA VAL A 266 -29.21 -28.08 -11.25
C VAL A 266 -27.72 -28.07 -10.97
N SER A 267 -27.25 -28.72 -9.90
CA SER A 267 -25.81 -28.84 -9.60
C SER A 267 -25.05 -29.63 -10.67
N ALA A 268 -25.64 -30.68 -11.24
CA ALA A 268 -25.05 -31.45 -12.33
C ALA A 268 -24.88 -30.57 -13.59
N PHE A 269 -25.90 -29.77 -13.94
CA PHE A 269 -25.78 -28.75 -14.99
C PHE A 269 -24.71 -27.71 -14.68
N LEU A 270 -24.69 -27.18 -13.45
CA LEU A 270 -23.71 -26.17 -13.03
C LEU A 270 -22.27 -26.70 -13.20
N ARG A 271 -22.02 -27.96 -12.83
CA ARG A 271 -20.73 -28.64 -13.01
C ARG A 271 -20.41 -28.99 -14.46
N HIS A 272 -21.38 -29.00 -15.36
CA HIS A 272 -21.18 -29.35 -16.76
C HIS A 272 -20.24 -28.37 -17.47
N HIS A 273 -19.28 -28.89 -18.25
CA HIS A 273 -18.17 -28.09 -18.80
C HIS A 273 -18.56 -27.23 -20.01
N THR A 274 -19.52 -27.66 -20.83
CA THR A 274 -19.87 -27.00 -22.10
C THR A 274 -21.26 -26.35 -22.11
N LYS A 275 -22.23 -26.88 -21.35
CA LYS A 275 -23.59 -26.32 -21.28
C LYS A 275 -23.61 -24.97 -20.57
N MET A 276 -24.14 -23.96 -21.27
CA MET A 276 -24.29 -22.57 -20.80
C MET A 276 -25.67 -22.29 -20.20
N SER A 277 -26.73 -22.90 -20.74
CA SER A 277 -28.11 -22.73 -20.31
C SER A 277 -28.82 -24.09 -20.27
N GLU A 278 -29.70 -24.29 -19.30
CA GLU A 278 -30.57 -25.47 -19.22
C GLU A 278 -31.92 -25.08 -18.65
N GLU A 279 -32.97 -25.71 -19.19
CA GLU A 279 -34.36 -25.46 -18.82
C GLU A 279 -34.90 -26.63 -17.99
N TYR A 280 -35.63 -26.30 -16.93
CA TYR A 280 -36.23 -27.27 -16.03
C TYR A 280 -37.74 -27.06 -15.94
N LEU A 281 -38.48 -28.09 -16.33
CA LEU A 281 -39.94 -28.13 -16.17
C LEU A 281 -40.28 -28.51 -14.73
N MET A 282 -40.80 -27.56 -13.98
CA MET A 282 -41.16 -27.75 -12.57
C MET A 282 -42.30 -26.81 -12.17
N ASN A 283 -43.06 -27.23 -11.15
CA ASN A 283 -44.17 -26.45 -10.60
C ASN A 283 -43.68 -25.26 -9.75
N LYS A 284 -44.59 -24.37 -9.38
CA LYS A 284 -44.25 -23.11 -8.68
C LYS A 284 -43.48 -23.31 -7.36
N PRO A 285 -43.86 -24.23 -6.44
CA PRO A 285 -43.11 -24.45 -5.21
C PRO A 285 -41.67 -24.91 -5.45
N ARG A 286 -41.46 -25.86 -6.36
CA ARG A 286 -40.13 -26.38 -6.70
C ARG A 286 -39.25 -25.31 -7.35
N ARG A 287 -39.80 -24.47 -8.23
CA ARG A 287 -39.09 -23.32 -8.82
C ARG A 287 -38.61 -22.35 -7.76
N ASN A 288 -39.49 -21.97 -6.83
CA ASN A 288 -39.16 -21.01 -5.78
C ASN A 288 -38.03 -21.54 -4.89
N HIS A 289 -38.08 -22.83 -4.53
CA HIS A 289 -37.02 -23.47 -3.76
C HIS A 289 -35.65 -23.42 -4.48
N VAL A 290 -35.59 -23.86 -5.74
CA VAL A 290 -34.34 -23.86 -6.51
C VAL A 290 -33.81 -22.44 -6.71
N GLN A 291 -34.69 -21.48 -6.97
CA GLN A 291 -34.32 -20.08 -7.12
C GLN A 291 -33.68 -19.55 -5.84
N GLN A 292 -34.32 -19.76 -4.69
CA GLN A 292 -33.81 -19.33 -3.39
C GLN A 292 -32.43 -19.95 -3.09
N VAL A 293 -32.29 -21.27 -3.27
CA VAL A 293 -31.03 -21.98 -2.99
C VAL A 293 -29.88 -21.47 -3.86
N VAL A 294 -30.13 -21.19 -5.14
CA VAL A 294 -29.10 -20.69 -6.06
C VAL A 294 -28.73 -19.24 -5.75
N GLU A 295 -29.72 -18.40 -5.40
CA GLU A 295 -29.49 -17.02 -4.97
C GLU A 295 -28.67 -16.97 -3.67
N GLU A 296 -29.01 -17.81 -2.68
CA GLU A 296 -28.26 -17.95 -1.42
C GLU A 296 -26.84 -18.48 -1.64
N ALA A 297 -26.66 -19.41 -2.58
CA ALA A 297 -25.35 -19.96 -2.90
C ALA A 297 -24.42 -18.97 -3.64
N GLY A 298 -24.94 -17.88 -4.20
CA GLY A 298 -24.15 -16.84 -4.86
C GLY A 298 -23.36 -17.36 -6.07
N VAL A 299 -23.83 -18.42 -6.72
CA VAL A 299 -23.15 -19.02 -7.87
C VAL A 299 -23.29 -18.10 -9.08
N GLY A 300 -22.25 -18.03 -9.94
CA GLY A 300 -22.19 -17.16 -11.12
C GLY A 300 -23.14 -17.53 -12.27
N CYS A 301 -24.44 -17.65 -11.98
CA CYS A 301 -25.52 -17.92 -12.89
C CYS A 301 -26.70 -16.97 -12.66
N SER A 302 -27.53 -16.79 -13.68
CA SER A 302 -28.83 -16.10 -13.60
C SER A 302 -29.95 -17.11 -13.74
N ILE A 303 -31.02 -16.88 -13.00
CA ILE A 303 -32.24 -17.67 -13.06
C ILE A 303 -33.36 -16.80 -13.57
N ARG A 304 -34.11 -17.29 -14.55
CA ARG A 304 -35.32 -16.63 -15.07
C ARG A 304 -36.42 -17.66 -15.27
N THR A 305 -37.66 -17.29 -14.97
CA THR A 305 -38.82 -18.11 -15.32
C THR A 305 -39.39 -17.63 -16.66
N ARG A 306 -39.44 -18.52 -17.65
CA ARG A 306 -40.08 -18.21 -18.94
C ARG A 306 -41.58 -18.42 -18.81
N ARG A 307 -42.38 -17.37 -19.04
CA ARG A 307 -43.85 -17.39 -18.83
C ARG A 307 -44.66 -17.65 -20.11
N ASP A 308 -44.00 -18.14 -21.15
CA ASP A 308 -44.59 -18.40 -22.46
C ASP A 308 -45.34 -19.73 -22.55
N THR A 309 -45.09 -20.64 -21.59
CA THR A 309 -45.56 -22.01 -21.61
C THR A 309 -46.13 -22.41 -20.25
N SER A 310 -47.07 -23.36 -20.25
CA SER A 310 -47.63 -23.98 -19.05
C SER A 310 -47.28 -25.47 -19.05
N PRO A 311 -46.49 -25.97 -18.07
CA PRO A 311 -45.89 -25.25 -16.95
C PRO A 311 -44.71 -24.36 -17.37
N SER A 312 -44.59 -23.17 -16.76
CA SER A 312 -43.52 -22.21 -17.03
C SER A 312 -42.14 -22.77 -16.62
N PRO A 313 -41.18 -22.95 -17.55
CA PRO A 313 -39.88 -23.52 -17.24
C PRO A 313 -38.99 -22.53 -16.48
N LEU A 314 -38.16 -23.10 -15.61
CA LEU A 314 -37.04 -22.40 -14.97
C LEU A 314 -35.82 -22.49 -15.89
N VAL A 315 -35.33 -21.34 -16.36
CA VAL A 315 -34.13 -21.25 -17.19
C VAL A 315 -32.97 -20.84 -16.30
N VAL A 316 -31.96 -21.70 -16.21
CA VAL A 316 -30.72 -21.43 -15.48
C VAL A 316 -29.60 -21.19 -16.49
N THR A 317 -29.05 -19.97 -16.49
CA THR A 317 -28.01 -19.55 -17.43
C THR A 317 -26.74 -19.18 -16.68
N LYS A 318 -25.61 -19.80 -17.01
CA LYS A 318 -24.31 -19.44 -16.44
C LYS A 318 -23.86 -18.09 -16.98
N THR A 319 -23.61 -17.13 -16.09
CA THR A 319 -23.31 -15.74 -16.47
C THR A 319 -21.83 -15.43 -16.46
N SER A 320 -21.02 -16.20 -15.75
CA SER A 320 -19.57 -16.02 -15.71
C SER A 320 -18.83 -17.34 -15.64
N ARG A 321 -17.65 -17.39 -16.27
CA ARG A 321 -16.70 -18.50 -16.09
C ARG A 321 -15.78 -18.13 -14.92
N PRO A 322 -15.57 -18.98 -13.90
CA PRO A 322 -14.70 -18.65 -12.77
C PRO A 322 -13.27 -18.29 -13.21
N GLN A 323 -12.74 -19.01 -14.21
CA GLN A 323 -11.46 -18.70 -14.82
C GLN A 323 -11.49 -17.39 -15.62
N GLY A 324 -12.65 -17.03 -16.20
CA GLY A 324 -12.86 -15.75 -16.86
C GLY A 324 -12.80 -14.60 -15.86
N VAL A 325 -13.46 -14.73 -14.70
CA VAL A 325 -13.37 -13.74 -13.60
C VAL A 325 -11.93 -13.58 -13.12
N LYS A 326 -11.19 -14.68 -12.96
CA LYS A 326 -9.76 -14.64 -12.61
C LYS A 326 -8.92 -13.95 -13.69
N LEU A 327 -9.19 -14.23 -14.97
CA LEU A 327 -8.51 -13.60 -16.10
C LEU A 327 -8.79 -12.10 -16.16
N GLU A 328 -10.04 -11.67 -15.98
CA GLU A 328 -10.41 -10.25 -15.97
C GLU A 328 -9.79 -9.51 -14.76
N ALA A 329 -9.77 -10.14 -13.57
CA ALA A 329 -9.05 -9.60 -12.42
C ALA A 329 -7.54 -9.48 -12.69
N TRP A 330 -6.93 -10.48 -13.32
CA TRP A 330 -5.53 -10.43 -13.73
C TRP A 330 -5.27 -9.34 -14.76
N LYS A 331 -6.12 -9.20 -15.79
CA LYS A 331 -6.02 -8.12 -16.80
C LYS A 331 -6.13 -6.75 -16.16
N LYS A 332 -7.05 -6.57 -15.20
CA LYS A 332 -7.17 -5.32 -14.44
C LYS A 332 -5.87 -4.99 -13.71
N ARG A 333 -5.27 -5.97 -13.01
CA ARG A 333 -3.96 -5.77 -12.36
C ARG A 333 -2.84 -5.50 -13.36
N ARG A 334 -2.79 -6.22 -14.48
CA ARG A 334 -1.83 -5.98 -15.57
C ARG A 334 -1.92 -4.54 -16.06
N ASN A 335 -3.12 -4.07 -16.38
CA ASN A 335 -3.32 -2.71 -16.89
C ASN A 335 -2.89 -1.66 -15.85
N GLN A 336 -3.17 -1.89 -14.56
CA GLN A 336 -2.67 -1.03 -13.47
C GLN A 336 -1.13 -1.02 -13.39
N VAL A 337 -0.47 -2.18 -13.51
CA VAL A 337 1.00 -2.25 -13.56
C VAL A 337 1.54 -1.45 -14.75
N LEU A 338 0.93 -1.62 -15.93
CA LEU A 338 1.36 -0.93 -17.14
C LEU A 338 1.17 0.58 -17.04
N GLU A 339 0.04 1.05 -16.51
CA GLU A 339 -0.23 2.46 -16.27
C GLU A 339 0.82 3.11 -15.35
N GLU A 340 1.24 2.42 -14.30
CA GLU A 340 2.32 2.88 -13.42
C GLU A 340 3.68 2.95 -14.14
N PHE A 341 4.00 1.95 -14.97
CA PHE A 341 5.23 1.96 -15.75
C PHE A 341 5.23 2.96 -16.91
N ASP A 342 4.07 3.27 -17.49
CA ASP A 342 3.93 4.25 -18.57
C ASP A 342 4.18 5.69 -18.08
N GLN A 343 4.02 5.94 -16.78
CA GLN A 343 4.43 7.20 -16.15
C GLN A 343 5.96 7.35 -16.02
N ILE A 344 6.75 6.32 -16.32
CA ILE A 344 8.21 6.38 -16.32
C ILE A 344 8.72 6.43 -17.76
N GLN A 345 9.64 7.36 -18.04
CA GLN A 345 10.20 7.49 -19.38
C GLN A 345 10.85 6.17 -19.84
N PRO A 346 10.60 5.70 -21.09
CA PRO A 346 11.08 4.39 -21.55
C PRO A 346 12.59 4.19 -21.44
N HIS A 347 13.35 5.26 -21.63
CA HIS A 347 14.80 5.21 -21.55
C HIS A 347 15.33 5.07 -20.11
N HIS A 348 14.59 5.58 -19.10
CA HIS A 348 14.88 5.34 -17.68
C HIS A 348 14.59 3.88 -17.30
N LEU A 349 13.45 3.34 -17.74
CA LEU A 349 13.10 1.93 -17.53
C LEU A 349 14.19 1.01 -18.08
N LYS A 350 14.66 1.26 -19.30
CA LYS A 350 15.72 0.43 -19.92
C LYS A 350 17.04 0.49 -19.14
N LYS A 351 17.42 1.65 -18.63
CA LYS A 351 18.63 1.83 -17.81
C LYS A 351 18.53 1.07 -16.47
N LEU A 352 17.38 1.20 -15.79
CA LEU A 352 17.16 0.68 -14.43
C LEU A 352 16.83 -0.81 -14.42
N LEU A 353 15.93 -1.26 -15.29
CA LEU A 353 15.35 -2.61 -15.25
C LEU A 353 16.08 -3.62 -16.14
N GLY A 354 16.93 -3.20 -17.07
CA GLY A 354 17.72 -4.15 -17.88
C GLY A 354 16.89 -5.28 -18.50
N LYS A 355 17.00 -6.50 -17.95
CA LYS A 355 16.30 -7.70 -18.46
C LYS A 355 14.80 -7.67 -18.16
N GLU A 356 14.39 -7.16 -17.01
CA GLU A 356 12.99 -7.06 -16.59
C GLU A 356 12.17 -6.11 -17.50
N CYS A 357 12.84 -5.18 -18.20
CA CYS A 357 12.20 -4.33 -19.21
C CYS A 357 11.52 -5.16 -20.32
N LYS A 358 12.14 -6.28 -20.72
CA LYS A 358 11.56 -7.18 -21.74
C LYS A 358 10.25 -7.82 -21.27
N THR A 359 10.15 -8.15 -19.99
CA THR A 359 8.91 -8.71 -19.41
C THR A 359 7.79 -7.68 -19.46
N ILE A 360 8.08 -6.41 -19.16
CA ILE A 360 7.09 -5.33 -19.26
C ILE A 360 6.68 -5.12 -20.73
N GLU A 361 7.62 -5.14 -21.67
CA GLU A 361 7.34 -5.06 -23.11
C GLU A 361 6.44 -6.21 -23.60
N GLN A 362 6.68 -7.44 -23.13
CA GLN A 362 5.82 -8.59 -23.42
C GLN A 362 4.40 -8.40 -22.88
N LEU A 363 4.25 -7.88 -21.66
CA LEU A 363 2.93 -7.57 -21.09
C LEU A 363 2.17 -6.52 -21.93
N ARG A 364 2.88 -5.50 -22.46
CA ARG A 364 2.30 -4.52 -23.38
C ARG A 364 1.87 -5.15 -24.72
N ALA A 365 2.68 -6.05 -25.28
CA ALA A 365 2.32 -6.75 -26.52
C ALA A 365 1.05 -7.58 -26.35
N CYS A 366 0.95 -8.35 -25.26
CA CYS A 366 -0.24 -9.14 -24.94
C CYS A 366 -1.50 -8.29 -24.72
N GLN A 367 -1.37 -7.03 -24.27
CA GLN A 367 -2.50 -6.11 -24.19
C GLN A 367 -3.01 -5.71 -25.58
N LYS A 368 -2.10 -5.30 -26.47
CA LYS A 368 -2.45 -4.86 -27.84
C LYS A 368 -3.09 -5.97 -28.66
N ASP A 369 -2.58 -7.20 -28.56
CA ASP A 369 -3.16 -8.36 -29.26
C ASP A 369 -4.61 -8.63 -28.80
N GLN A 370 -4.91 -8.40 -27.53
CA GLN A 370 -6.27 -8.59 -26.98
C GLN A 370 -7.22 -7.44 -27.36
N GLU A 371 -6.74 -6.21 -27.43
CA GLU A 371 -7.52 -5.06 -27.90
C GLU A 371 -7.87 -5.19 -29.39
N ASN A 372 -6.92 -5.62 -30.22
CA ASN A 372 -7.14 -5.89 -31.65
C ASN A 372 -8.13 -7.04 -31.89
N LEU A 373 -8.09 -8.11 -31.08
CA LEU A 373 -9.07 -9.20 -31.14
C LEU A 373 -10.48 -8.78 -30.71
N SER A 374 -10.59 -7.76 -29.84
CA SER A 374 -11.87 -7.25 -29.38
C SER A 374 -12.51 -6.25 -30.36
N GLN A 375 -11.75 -5.80 -31.38
CA GLN A 375 -12.18 -4.86 -32.42
C GLN A 375 -12.33 -5.50 -33.82
N GLY A 376 -12.51 -6.82 -33.93
CA GLY A 376 -12.76 -7.53 -35.20
C GLY A 376 -14.00 -7.04 -35.97
N PRO A 377 -14.05 -7.24 -37.31
CA PRO A 377 -14.58 -6.27 -38.27
C PRO A 377 -16.10 -6.09 -38.20
N GLN A 378 -16.55 -4.83 -38.15
CA GLN A 378 -17.89 -4.48 -38.62
C GLN A 378 -17.92 -4.68 -40.13
N THR A 379 -18.29 -5.88 -40.57
CA THR A 379 -18.66 -6.13 -41.97
C THR A 379 -19.89 -5.30 -42.30
N GLY A 380 -19.64 -4.20 -43.02
CA GLY A 380 -20.67 -3.48 -43.75
C GLY A 380 -21.27 -4.39 -44.81
N GLU A 381 -22.58 -4.60 -44.73
CA GLU A 381 -23.35 -5.19 -45.81
C GLU A 381 -23.96 -4.05 -46.63
N LYS A 382 -23.21 -3.58 -47.63
CA LYS A 382 -23.81 -2.95 -48.80
C LYS A 382 -24.41 -4.08 -49.63
N ARG A 383 -25.75 -4.13 -49.74
CA ARG A 383 -26.40 -4.68 -50.92
C ARG A 383 -27.02 -3.52 -51.69
N GLY A 384 -26.43 -3.25 -52.85
CA GLY A 384 -27.12 -2.56 -53.92
C GLY A 384 -28.25 -3.45 -54.43
N VAL A 385 -29.29 -2.79 -54.92
CA VAL A 385 -30.23 -3.36 -55.87
C VAL A 385 -30.34 -2.31 -56.97
N ASP A 386 -29.74 -2.64 -58.11
CA ASP A 386 -30.16 -2.13 -59.40
C ASP A 386 -31.51 -2.78 -59.72
N GLU A 387 -32.54 -1.98 -59.94
CA GLU A 387 -33.48 -2.02 -61.08
C GLU A 387 -34.36 -0.76 -61.10
#